data_AF-A0A1Q7ZI95-F1
#
_entry.id   AF-A0A1Q7ZI95-F1
#
_cell.length_a   1.000
_cell.length_b   1.000
_cell.length_c   1.000
_cell.angle_alpha   90.00
_cell.angle_beta   90.00
_cell.angle_gamma   90.00
#
_symmetry.space_group_name_H-M   'P 1'
#
loop_
_entity.id
_entity.type
_entity.pdbx_description
1 polymer ?
#
loop_
_entity_poly.entity_id
_entity_poly.type
_entity_poly.pdbx_seq_one_letter_code
_entity_poly.pdbx_strand_id
1 'polypeptide(L)'
;MPRTATVRGRGVNQGSLVAILQALVNTMTTKPTLAVNAGGAATIKTTGTNTYLLNGRPLTFGALAAQVIVGAAPLAGVVNVPANQFAMMRVEIDSAGVIGTIQGGNFLTAAEAQANPPGRSPNKCTIGYIIMNNGAAVFIPGTTALDVAGVSFFDGDPDLQNIFMPA
;
A
#
# COMPACT_ATOMS: atom_id res chain seq x y z
N MET A 1 -27.92 47.08 5.40
CA MET A 1 -26.72 46.35 5.87
C MET A 1 -26.16 45.55 4.70
N PRO A 2 -24.91 45.76 4.27
CA PRO A 2 -24.33 44.96 3.19
C PRO A 2 -24.02 43.53 3.71
N ARG A 3 -24.49 42.51 2.99
CA ARG A 3 -24.20 41.11 3.28
C ARG A 3 -22.93 40.72 2.52
N THR A 4 -21.83 40.54 3.23
CA THR A 4 -20.56 40.10 2.63
C THR A 4 -20.52 38.57 2.59
N ALA A 5 -20.53 37.98 1.39
CA ALA A 5 -20.25 36.55 1.22
C ALA A 5 -18.73 36.34 1.10
N THR A 6 -18.15 35.59 2.04
CA THR A 6 -16.74 35.19 1.94
C THR A 6 -16.67 33.88 1.15
N VAL A 7 -16.19 33.94 -0.09
CA VAL A 7 -15.84 32.74 -0.85
C VAL A 7 -14.38 32.42 -0.55
N ARG A 8 -14.12 31.32 0.15
CA ARG A 8 -12.77 30.77 0.29
C ARG A 8 -12.52 29.82 -0.89
N GLY A 9 -11.35 29.91 -1.51
CA GLY A 9 -11.00 29.02 -2.61
C GLY A 9 -11.10 27.56 -2.19
N ARG A 10 -11.92 26.77 -2.89
CA ARG A 10 -11.85 25.30 -2.85
C ARG A 10 -10.66 24.86 -3.70
N GLY A 11 -9.46 25.20 -3.24
CA GLY A 11 -8.24 24.64 -3.82
C GLY A 11 -8.14 23.17 -3.45
N VAL A 12 -7.68 22.33 -4.38
CA VAL A 12 -7.24 20.97 -4.03
C VAL A 12 -5.97 21.13 -3.20
N ASN A 13 -5.80 20.33 -2.14
CA ASN A 13 -4.51 20.26 -1.45
C ASN A 13 -3.45 19.88 -2.49
N GLN A 14 -2.49 20.78 -2.73
CA GLN A 14 -1.49 20.59 -3.79
C GLN A 14 -0.67 19.32 -3.58
N GLY A 15 -0.39 18.96 -2.33
CA GLY A 15 0.29 17.71 -2.00
C GLY A 15 -0.54 16.48 -2.37
N SER A 16 -1.84 16.50 -2.08
CA SER A 16 -2.75 15.41 -2.45
C SER A 16 -2.91 15.29 -3.97
N LEU A 17 -2.98 16.42 -4.69
CA LEU A 17 -3.03 16.40 -6.15
C LEU A 17 -1.74 15.81 -6.76
N VAL A 18 -0.57 16.20 -6.25
CA VAL A 18 0.72 15.65 -6.69
C VAL A 18 0.79 14.14 -6.43
N ALA A 19 0.34 13.67 -5.25
CA ALA A 19 0.31 12.26 -4.93
C ALA A 19 -0.57 11.45 -5.89
N ILE A 20 -1.78 11.95 -6.21
CA ILE A 20 -2.69 11.30 -7.16
C ILE A 20 -2.09 11.29 -8.58
N LEU A 21 -1.49 12.39 -9.04
CA LEU A 21 -0.85 12.44 -10.34
C LEU A 21 0.34 11.47 -10.43
N GLN A 22 1.14 11.37 -9.38
CA GLN A 22 2.21 10.38 -9.29
C GLN A 22 1.68 8.95 -9.30
N ALA A 23 0.59 8.69 -8.58
CA ALA A 23 -0.08 7.39 -8.59
C ALA A 23 -0.57 7.01 -10.00
N LEU A 24 -1.15 7.95 -10.75
CA LEU A 24 -1.57 7.74 -12.14
C LEU A 24 -0.40 7.48 -13.09
N VAL A 25 0.72 8.18 -12.92
CA VAL A 25 1.93 7.99 -13.75
C VAL A 25 2.64 6.68 -13.38
N ASN A 26 2.58 6.27 -12.13
CA ASN A 26 3.24 5.08 -11.58
C ASN A 26 2.19 4.02 -11.19
N THR A 27 1.47 3.51 -12.19
CA THR A 27 0.31 2.64 -11.98
C THR A 27 0.47 1.26 -12.61
N MET A 28 -0.24 0.29 -12.04
CA MET A 28 -0.40 -1.03 -12.64
C MET A 28 -1.37 -0.92 -13.81
N THR A 29 -0.99 -1.41 -14.99
CA THR A 29 -1.83 -1.38 -16.20
C THR A 29 -2.58 -2.69 -16.43
N THR A 30 -2.16 -3.75 -15.74
CA THR A 30 -2.87 -5.03 -15.63
C THR A 30 -3.39 -5.21 -14.21
N LYS A 31 -4.39 -6.08 -14.03
CA LYS A 31 -4.80 -6.51 -12.68
C LYS A 31 -3.58 -7.03 -11.92
N PRO A 32 -3.21 -6.43 -10.78
CA PRO A 32 -2.13 -6.93 -9.94
C PRO A 32 -2.43 -8.35 -9.44
N THR A 33 -1.38 -9.09 -9.14
CA THR A 33 -1.49 -10.50 -8.70
C THR A 33 -0.85 -10.70 -7.33
N LEU A 34 -0.99 -9.72 -6.43
CA LEU A 34 -0.40 -9.80 -5.09
C LEU A 34 -1.10 -10.93 -4.31
N ALA A 35 -0.30 -11.80 -3.71
CA ALA A 35 -0.80 -12.87 -2.87
C ALA A 35 0.11 -13.06 -1.66
N VAL A 36 -0.47 -13.63 -0.61
CA VAL A 36 0.28 -14.13 0.55
C VAL A 36 0.24 -15.65 0.59
N ASN A 37 1.21 -16.24 1.28
CA ASN A 37 1.11 -17.67 1.57
C ASN A 37 0.27 -17.90 2.82
N ALA A 38 -0.54 -18.95 2.77
CA ALA A 38 -1.24 -19.47 3.92
C ALA A 38 -0.29 -20.29 4.79
N GLY A 39 -0.40 -20.16 6.11
CA GLY A 39 0.34 -20.94 7.11
C GLY A 39 1.86 -20.76 7.06
N GLY A 40 2.41 -19.85 7.86
CA GLY A 40 3.86 -19.69 8.02
C GLY A 40 4.29 -18.24 8.24
N ALA A 41 5.56 -17.94 7.93
CA ALA A 41 6.12 -16.59 8.00
C ALA A 41 5.36 -15.60 7.11
N ALA A 42 5.36 -14.31 7.49
CA ALA A 42 4.78 -13.21 6.73
C ALA A 42 5.42 -13.10 5.35
N THR A 43 4.88 -13.80 4.34
CA THR A 43 5.44 -13.84 3.00
C THR A 43 4.48 -13.33 1.95
N ILE A 44 5.02 -12.58 0.99
CA ILE A 44 4.30 -12.06 -0.18
C ILE A 44 4.86 -12.67 -1.46
N LYS A 45 4.01 -12.82 -2.47
CA LYS A 45 4.38 -13.30 -3.81
C LYS A 45 3.53 -12.59 -4.86
N THR A 46 3.91 -12.74 -6.12
CA THR A 46 3.01 -12.44 -7.25
C THR A 46 2.76 -13.71 -8.04
N THR A 47 1.49 -13.98 -8.38
CA THR A 47 1.10 -15.26 -9.01
C THR A 47 1.15 -15.25 -10.53
N GLY A 48 1.34 -14.09 -11.15
CA GLY A 48 1.42 -13.96 -12.60
C GLY A 48 2.34 -12.84 -13.06
N THR A 49 2.41 -12.67 -14.39
CA THR A 49 3.08 -11.54 -15.03
C THR A 49 2.27 -10.28 -14.82
N ASN A 50 2.94 -9.19 -14.46
CA ASN A 50 2.33 -7.90 -14.18
C ASN A 50 2.97 -6.82 -15.05
N THR A 51 2.15 -5.94 -15.61
CA THR A 51 2.58 -4.78 -16.39
C THR A 51 2.23 -3.50 -15.65
N TYR A 52 3.14 -2.55 -15.67
CA TYR A 52 3.03 -1.29 -14.95
C TYR A 52 3.70 -0.14 -15.70
N LEU A 53 3.31 1.08 -15.36
CA LEU A 53 3.99 2.30 -15.76
C LEU A 53 4.88 2.76 -14.61
N LEU A 54 6.07 3.23 -14.96
CA LEU A 54 6.96 3.90 -14.04
C LEU A 54 7.55 5.12 -14.73
N ASN A 55 7.25 6.31 -14.21
CA ASN A 55 7.56 7.59 -14.80
C ASN A 55 7.14 7.67 -16.28
N GLY A 56 5.98 7.10 -16.61
CA GLY A 56 5.43 7.04 -17.97
C GLY A 56 6.06 5.96 -18.88
N ARG A 57 7.04 5.19 -18.41
CA ARG A 57 7.64 4.08 -19.15
C ARG A 57 6.91 2.76 -18.83
N PRO A 58 6.46 1.99 -19.83
CA PRO A 58 5.90 0.66 -19.60
C PRO A 58 7.00 -0.33 -19.25
N LEU A 59 6.74 -1.13 -18.23
CA LEU A 59 7.60 -2.18 -17.71
C LEU A 59 6.78 -3.42 -17.38
N THR A 60 7.44 -4.57 -17.34
CA THR A 60 6.82 -5.85 -17.01
C THR A 60 7.73 -6.63 -16.07
N PHE A 61 7.14 -7.34 -15.12
CA PHE A 61 7.84 -8.30 -14.29
C PHE A 61 7.04 -9.60 -14.20
N GLY A 62 7.76 -10.71 -14.08
CA GLY A 62 7.15 -12.04 -13.96
C GLY A 62 6.58 -12.31 -12.57
N ALA A 63 6.06 -13.53 -12.41
CA ALA A 63 5.70 -14.04 -11.10
C ALA A 63 6.93 -14.06 -10.18
N LEU A 64 6.79 -13.54 -8.98
CA LEU A 64 7.82 -13.52 -7.96
C LEU A 64 7.59 -14.66 -6.99
N ALA A 65 8.66 -15.39 -6.68
CA ALA A 65 8.66 -16.36 -5.61
C ALA A 65 8.33 -15.68 -4.27
N ALA A 66 7.87 -16.47 -3.30
CA ALA A 66 7.55 -15.97 -1.98
C ALA A 66 8.76 -15.29 -1.33
N GLN A 67 8.57 -14.05 -0.90
CA GLN A 67 9.55 -13.25 -0.19
C GLN A 67 9.06 -12.99 1.23
N VAL A 68 9.92 -13.19 2.21
CA VAL A 68 9.59 -12.94 3.61
C VAL A 68 9.70 -11.44 3.89
N ILE A 69 8.64 -10.87 4.46
CA ILE A 69 8.66 -9.54 5.04
C ILE A 69 9.48 -9.62 6.32
N VAL A 70 10.63 -8.96 6.34
CA VAL A 70 11.56 -8.99 7.48
C VAL A 70 11.98 -7.58 7.85
N GLY A 71 12.58 -7.38 9.02
CA GLY A 71 13.16 -6.07 9.38
C GLY A 71 14.36 -5.63 8.50
N ALA A 72 14.76 -6.43 7.51
CA ALA A 72 15.93 -6.25 6.66
C ALA A 72 15.60 -6.40 5.16
N ALA A 73 16.53 -6.01 4.27
CA ALA A 73 16.28 -5.93 2.83
C ALA A 73 15.97 -7.30 2.20
N PRO A 74 15.19 -7.37 1.10
CA PRO A 74 14.64 -6.24 0.32
C PRO A 74 13.31 -5.69 0.84
N LEU A 75 12.58 -6.45 1.66
CA LEU A 75 11.30 -6.05 2.28
C LEU A 75 11.52 -5.45 3.68
N ALA A 76 12.51 -4.56 3.78
CA ALA A 76 12.92 -3.94 5.05
C ALA A 76 11.92 -2.88 5.52
N GLY A 77 12.06 -2.47 6.78
CA GLY A 77 11.38 -1.27 7.31
C GLY A 77 9.94 -1.51 7.78
N VAL A 78 9.48 -2.77 7.79
CA VAL A 78 8.25 -3.16 8.48
C VAL A 78 8.58 -3.37 9.95
N VAL A 79 7.79 -2.77 10.82
CA VAL A 79 7.95 -2.83 12.28
C VAL A 79 6.77 -3.55 12.90
N ASN A 80 6.91 -3.90 14.18
CA ASN A 80 5.83 -4.57 14.89
C ASN A 80 4.57 -3.68 14.92
N VAL A 81 3.42 -4.30 14.70
CA VAL A 81 2.12 -3.68 14.98
C VAL A 81 1.63 -4.25 16.30
N PRO A 82 1.63 -3.46 17.38
CA PRO A 82 1.21 -3.92 18.70
C PRO A 82 -0.25 -4.40 18.70
N ALA A 83 -0.62 -5.11 19.76
CA ALA A 83 -2.00 -5.47 19.99
C ALA A 83 -2.88 -4.21 20.13
N ASN A 84 -4.11 -4.31 19.63
CA ASN A 84 -5.09 -3.23 19.54
C ASN A 84 -4.63 -2.04 18.67
N GLN A 85 -3.70 -2.29 17.74
CA GLN A 85 -3.27 -1.29 16.77
C GLN A 85 -3.44 -1.79 15.34
N PHE A 86 -3.46 -0.83 14.43
CA PHE A 86 -3.73 -1.03 13.02
C PHE A 86 -2.66 -0.31 12.22
N ALA A 87 -2.12 -0.95 11.19
CA ALA A 87 -1.18 -0.30 10.28
C ALA A 87 -1.45 -0.75 8.85
N MET A 88 -1.17 0.14 7.91
CA MET A 88 -1.18 -0.18 6.50
C MET A 88 0.24 -0.24 5.96
N MET A 89 0.49 -1.20 5.09
CA MET A 89 1.75 -1.37 4.39
C MET A 89 1.50 -1.43 2.88
N ARG A 90 2.25 -0.66 2.11
CA ARG A 90 2.29 -0.77 0.65
C ARG A 90 3.35 -1.76 0.23
N VAL A 91 3.05 -2.49 -0.84
CA VAL A 91 4.00 -3.33 -1.57
C VAL A 91 4.27 -2.64 -2.91
N GLU A 92 5.52 -2.30 -3.15
CA GLU A 92 5.93 -1.47 -4.27
C GLU A 92 7.04 -2.13 -5.09
N ILE A 93 7.11 -1.83 -6.38
CA ILE A 93 8.13 -2.33 -7.31
C ILE A 93 8.89 -1.18 -7.97
N ASP A 94 10.20 -1.35 -8.13
CA ASP A 94 11.06 -0.41 -8.86
C ASP A 94 11.28 -0.81 -10.32
N SER A 95 12.04 0.01 -11.07
CA SER A 95 12.35 -0.26 -12.48
C SER A 95 13.18 -1.51 -12.73
N ALA A 96 13.86 -2.04 -11.71
CA ALA A 96 14.66 -3.25 -11.79
C ALA A 96 13.82 -4.52 -11.47
N GLY A 97 12.54 -4.35 -11.15
CA GLY A 97 11.66 -5.45 -10.75
C GLY A 97 11.85 -5.88 -9.29
N VAL A 98 12.52 -5.07 -8.47
CA VAL A 98 12.75 -5.35 -7.05
C VAL A 98 11.55 -4.87 -6.24
N ILE A 99 11.03 -5.75 -5.39
CA ILE A 99 9.93 -5.41 -4.47
C ILE A 99 10.50 -4.78 -3.20
N GLY A 100 9.82 -3.72 -2.75
CA GLY A 100 9.99 -3.16 -1.43
C GLY A 100 8.66 -3.00 -0.72
N THR A 101 8.73 -2.70 0.57
CA THR A 101 7.57 -2.39 1.40
C THR A 101 7.78 -1.08 2.12
N ILE A 102 6.68 -0.36 2.38
CA ILE A 102 6.66 0.78 3.28
C ILE A 102 5.44 0.67 4.19
N GLN A 103 5.67 0.80 5.49
CA GLN A 103 4.62 0.79 6.51
C GLN A 103 4.28 2.22 6.93
N GLY A 104 2.99 2.50 7.12
CA GLY A 104 2.50 3.74 7.72
C GLY A 104 2.65 3.76 9.23
N GLY A 105 2.00 4.73 9.87
CA GLY A 105 1.89 4.75 11.32
C GLY A 105 1.07 3.59 11.88
N ASN A 106 1.19 3.37 13.19
CA ASN A 106 0.26 2.52 13.91
C ASN A 106 -0.88 3.39 14.47
N PHE A 107 -2.11 2.96 14.25
CA PHE A 107 -3.34 3.68 14.59
C PHE A 107 -4.22 2.85 15.52
N LEU A 108 -5.21 3.48 16.14
CA LEU A 108 -6.14 2.82 17.06
C LEU A 108 -7.30 2.14 16.34
N THR A 109 -7.56 2.52 15.08
CA THR A 109 -8.64 1.94 14.27
C THR A 109 -8.18 1.61 12.84
N ALA A 110 -8.84 0.62 12.22
CA ALA A 110 -8.59 0.27 10.82
C ALA A 110 -8.90 1.44 9.87
N ALA A 111 -9.96 2.20 10.17
CA ALA A 111 -10.38 3.33 9.35
C ALA A 111 -9.33 4.45 9.33
N GLU A 112 -8.70 4.73 10.47
CA GLU A 112 -7.59 5.70 10.54
C GLU A 112 -6.37 5.22 9.75
N ALA A 113 -6.01 3.93 9.85
CA ALA A 113 -4.91 3.37 9.08
C ALA A 113 -5.16 3.43 7.56
N GLN A 114 -6.41 3.24 7.12
CA GLN A 114 -6.81 3.39 5.71
C GLN A 114 -6.83 4.84 5.26
N ALA A 115 -7.30 5.75 6.10
CA ALA A 115 -7.37 7.18 5.80
C ALA A 115 -5.98 7.83 5.71
N ASN A 116 -4.96 7.19 6.27
CA ASN A 116 -3.58 7.67 6.30
C ASN A 116 -2.64 6.64 5.66
N PRO A 117 -2.76 6.39 4.34
CA PRO A 117 -1.85 5.48 3.65
C PRO A 117 -0.41 5.95 3.79
N PRO A 118 0.58 5.03 3.91
CA PRO A 118 1.98 5.43 3.84
C PRO A 118 2.23 6.16 2.52
N GLY A 119 3.10 7.17 2.55
CA GLY A 119 3.52 7.87 1.34
C GLY A 119 4.20 6.90 0.38
N ARG A 120 3.90 7.02 -0.92
CA ARG A 120 4.53 6.22 -1.96
C ARG A 120 6.03 6.51 -2.05
N SER A 121 6.84 5.49 -2.30
CA SER A 121 8.27 5.70 -2.54
C SER A 121 8.53 6.38 -3.90
N PRO A 122 9.52 7.28 -4.00
CA PRO A 122 9.95 7.83 -5.28
C PRO A 122 10.36 6.72 -6.25
N ASN A 123 10.00 6.86 -7.53
CA ASN A 123 10.36 5.91 -8.59
C ASN A 123 9.92 4.46 -8.31
N LYS A 124 8.77 4.27 -7.65
CA LYS A 124 8.14 2.95 -7.53
C LYS A 124 6.67 2.94 -7.91
N CYS A 125 6.19 1.76 -8.32
CA CYS A 125 4.80 1.45 -8.60
C CYS A 125 4.19 0.60 -7.47
N THR A 126 3.04 0.98 -6.91
CA THR A 126 2.31 0.14 -5.95
C THR A 126 1.69 -1.07 -6.66
N ILE A 127 2.00 -2.29 -6.20
CA ILE A 127 1.34 -3.52 -6.66
C ILE A 127 0.04 -3.74 -5.89
N GLY A 128 0.08 -3.51 -4.59
CA GLY A 128 -1.01 -3.75 -3.66
C GLY A 128 -0.66 -3.22 -2.28
N TYR A 129 -1.56 -3.44 -1.33
CA TYR A 129 -1.35 -3.06 0.06
C TYR A 129 -1.97 -4.06 1.02
N ILE A 130 -1.47 -4.02 2.25
CA ILE A 130 -1.80 -4.93 3.34
C ILE A 130 -2.26 -4.09 4.52
N ILE A 131 -3.42 -4.41 5.06
CA ILE A 131 -3.91 -3.84 6.31
C ILE A 131 -3.72 -4.88 7.40
N MET A 132 -2.87 -4.55 8.36
CA MET A 132 -2.68 -5.32 9.58
C MET A 132 -3.68 -4.81 10.61
N ASN A 133 -4.80 -5.49 10.79
CA ASN A 133 -5.75 -5.25 11.89
C ASN A 133 -5.42 -6.25 13.00
N ASN A 134 -4.89 -5.72 14.10
CA ASN A 134 -4.39 -6.53 15.18
C ASN A 134 -5.21 -6.33 16.44
N GLY A 135 -6.47 -6.73 16.40
CA GLY A 135 -7.42 -6.55 17.50
C GLY A 135 -7.06 -7.28 18.81
N ALA A 136 -6.11 -8.23 18.82
CA ALA A 136 -5.69 -8.92 20.05
C ALA A 136 -4.25 -9.48 20.03
N ALA A 137 -3.72 -9.84 18.86
CA ALA A 137 -2.36 -10.37 18.72
C ALA A 137 -1.34 -9.26 18.42
N VAL A 138 -0.04 -9.58 18.39
CA VAL A 138 1.02 -8.69 17.91
C VAL A 138 1.50 -9.20 16.55
N PHE A 139 1.68 -8.29 15.60
CA PHE A 139 2.22 -8.58 14.28
C PHE A 139 3.71 -8.34 14.40
N ILE A 140 4.46 -9.39 14.15
CA ILE A 140 5.91 -9.38 14.19
C ILE A 140 6.35 -9.78 12.78
N PRO A 141 7.02 -8.87 12.04
CA PRO A 141 7.56 -9.17 10.73
C PRO A 141 8.41 -10.45 10.74
N GLY A 142 8.23 -11.28 9.74
CA GLY A 142 8.98 -12.54 9.57
C GLY A 142 8.41 -13.73 10.35
N THR A 143 7.59 -13.52 11.38
CA THR A 143 7.07 -14.63 12.21
C THR A 143 5.55 -14.71 12.24
N THR A 144 4.83 -13.58 12.23
CA THR A 144 3.37 -13.60 12.23
C THR A 144 2.84 -13.96 10.85
N ALA A 145 1.96 -14.95 10.77
CA ALA A 145 1.35 -15.33 9.51
C ALA A 145 0.45 -14.22 8.96
N LEU A 146 0.47 -14.02 7.65
CA LEU A 146 -0.31 -13.00 6.96
C LEU A 146 -1.74 -13.45 6.67
N ASP A 147 -2.05 -14.74 6.76
CA ASP A 147 -3.41 -15.29 6.65
C ASP A 147 -4.15 -15.36 8.00
N VAL A 148 -3.58 -14.78 9.06
CA VAL A 148 -4.22 -14.70 10.36
C VAL A 148 -5.45 -13.80 10.31
N ALA A 149 -6.45 -14.11 11.14
CA ALA A 149 -7.63 -13.27 11.30
C ALA A 149 -7.22 -11.82 11.63
N GLY A 150 -7.71 -10.88 10.82
CA GLY A 150 -7.39 -9.47 10.97
C GLY A 150 -6.37 -8.93 9.97
N VAL A 151 -5.72 -9.73 9.12
CA VAL A 151 -4.91 -9.17 8.03
C VAL A 151 -5.68 -9.23 6.71
N SER A 152 -5.75 -8.10 6.01
CA SER A 152 -6.47 -7.97 4.73
C SER A 152 -5.53 -7.52 3.61
N PHE A 153 -5.75 -8.07 2.41
CA PHE A 153 -4.94 -7.82 1.21
C PHE A 153 -5.79 -7.20 0.12
N PHE A 154 -5.19 -6.25 -0.59
CA PHE A 154 -5.87 -5.55 -1.67
C PHE A 154 -4.90 -5.38 -2.85
N ASP A 155 -5.38 -5.71 -4.04
CA ASP A 155 -4.68 -5.43 -5.29
C ASP A 155 -4.83 -3.95 -5.65
N GLY A 156 -3.75 -3.37 -6.16
CA GLY A 156 -3.73 -2.01 -6.68
C GLY A 156 -3.34 -0.94 -5.66
N ASP A 157 -3.42 0.30 -6.10
CA ASP A 157 -2.94 1.44 -5.34
C ASP A 157 -4.06 2.01 -4.45
N PRO A 158 -3.87 2.13 -3.12
CA PRO A 158 -4.88 2.74 -2.25
C PRO A 158 -5.19 4.21 -2.62
N ASP A 159 -4.27 4.92 -3.30
CA ASP A 159 -4.51 6.31 -3.74
C ASP A 159 -5.49 6.42 -4.91
N LEU A 160 -5.71 5.32 -5.66
CA LEU A 160 -6.56 5.30 -6.84
C LEU A 160 -7.92 4.62 -6.59
N GLN A 161 -8.09 3.95 -5.44
CA GLN A 161 -9.29 3.16 -5.15
C GLN A 161 -10.52 4.01 -4.76
N ASN A 162 -10.33 5.25 -4.30
CA ASN A 162 -11.42 6.17 -3.95
C ASN A 162 -11.99 6.98 -5.14
N ILE A 163 -11.50 6.77 -6.37
CA ILE A 163 -11.96 7.51 -7.56
C ILE A 163 -13.22 6.90 -8.19
N PHE A 164 -13.61 5.66 -7.84
CA PHE A 164 -14.69 4.92 -8.52
C PHE A 164 -15.80 4.38 -7.62
N MET A 165 -15.88 4.74 -6.34
CA MET A 165 -17.05 4.36 -5.54
C MET A 165 -18.19 5.36 -5.79
N PRO A 166 -19.37 4.92 -6.27
CA PRO A 166 -20.55 5.78 -6.27
C PRO A 166 -20.88 6.17 -4.83
N ALA A 167 -21.20 7.45 -4.63
CA ALA A 167 -21.73 7.97 -3.38
C ALA A 167 -23.07 7.34 -3.01
#